data_AF-A0A2K3LGH2-F1
#
_entry.id   AF-A0A2K3LGH2-F1
#
_cell.length_a   1.000
_cell.length_b   1.000
_cell.length_c   1.000
_cell.angle_alpha   90.00
_cell.angle_beta   90.00
_cell.angle_gamma   90.00
#
_symmetry.space_group_name_H-M   'P 1'
#
loop_
_entity.id
_entity.type
_entity.pdbx_description
1 polymer ?
#
loop_
_entity_poly.entity_id
_entity_poly.type
_entity_poly.pdbx_seq_one_letter_code
_entity_poly.pdbx_strand_id
1 'polypeptide(L)'
;MEAERYSAKFKTQLCIKFMQGTCAHGANCNYAHGYSEIRETPRLCRMFSSNRHCNFGNNCRFIHSTPHHHDSAIINITPQQQ
;
A
#
# COMPACT_ATOMS: atom_id res chain seq x y z
N MET A 1 -11.85 -2.87 -15.20
CA MET A 1 -11.49 -1.44 -15.12
C MET A 1 -10.58 -1.26 -13.93
N GLU A 2 -9.46 -0.58 -14.18
CA GLU A 2 -8.16 -0.69 -13.50
C GLU A 2 -8.17 -0.44 -11.99
N ALA A 3 -7.41 -1.29 -11.28
CA ALA A 3 -6.98 -1.06 -9.92
C ALA A 3 -6.22 0.26 -9.85
N GLU A 4 -6.90 1.28 -9.32
CA GLU A 4 -6.30 2.55 -8.96
C GLU A 4 -5.04 2.30 -8.17
N ARG A 5 -3.91 2.73 -8.74
CA ARG A 5 -2.57 2.55 -8.21
C ARG A 5 -2.51 3.27 -6.86
N TYR A 6 -2.83 2.55 -5.80
CA TYR A 6 -2.53 2.92 -4.43
C TYR A 6 -1.03 2.84 -4.25
N SER A 7 -0.32 3.81 -4.83
CA SER A 7 1.09 4.01 -4.58
C SER A 7 1.20 4.38 -3.12
N ALA A 8 1.91 3.55 -2.34
CA ALA A 8 2.09 3.70 -0.90
C ALA A 8 2.66 5.08 -0.46
N LYS A 9 3.03 5.93 -1.42
CA LYS A 9 3.62 7.25 -1.21
C LYS A 9 2.74 8.39 -1.75
N PHE A 10 1.62 8.11 -2.39
CA PHE A 10 0.75 9.14 -2.98
C PHE A 10 0.15 10.06 -1.92
N LYS A 11 0.40 11.36 -2.08
CA LYS A 11 -0.03 12.44 -1.20
C LYS A 11 0.32 12.22 0.28
N THR A 12 1.43 11.55 0.56
CA THR A 12 1.90 11.31 1.94
C THR A 12 2.75 12.47 2.49
N GLN A 13 3.11 13.43 1.64
CA GLN A 13 3.94 14.61 1.97
C GLN A 13 3.42 15.84 1.23
N LEU A 14 3.66 17.04 1.79
CA LEU A 14 3.28 18.31 1.17
C LEU A 14 4.08 18.61 -0.10
N CYS A 15 3.42 19.23 -1.06
CA CYS A 15 4.03 19.69 -2.30
C CYS A 15 4.73 21.02 -2.08
N ILE A 16 6.07 20.99 -1.98
CA ILE A 16 6.89 22.20 -1.82
C ILE A 16 6.65 23.20 -2.97
N LYS A 17 6.54 22.71 -4.22
CA LYS A 17 6.27 23.57 -5.38
C LYS A 17 4.91 24.26 -5.29
N PHE A 18 3.90 23.60 -4.73
CA PHE A 18 2.59 24.21 -4.56
C PHE A 18 2.63 25.28 -3.47
N MET A 19 3.34 25.02 -2.36
CA MET A 19 3.58 26.03 -1.31
C MET A 19 4.33 27.26 -1.84
N GLN A 20 5.14 27.09 -2.89
CA GLN A 20 5.83 28.18 -3.59
C GLN A 20 5.02 28.79 -4.74
N GLY A 21 3.82 28.28 -5.04
CA GLY A 21 2.98 28.74 -6.15
C GLY A 21 3.44 28.32 -7.56
N THR A 22 4.39 27.37 -7.65
CA THR A 22 5.03 26.95 -8.92
C THR A 22 4.66 25.52 -9.34
N CYS A 23 3.67 24.89 -8.69
CA CYS A 23 3.26 23.52 -9.04
C CYS A 23 2.48 23.47 -10.36
N ALA A 24 3.03 22.80 -11.37
CA ALA A 24 2.36 22.58 -12.66
C ALA A 24 1.42 21.36 -12.69
N HIS A 25 1.41 20.52 -11.64
CA HIS A 25 0.72 19.22 -11.66
C HIS A 25 -0.77 19.29 -11.27
N GLY A 26 -1.22 20.41 -10.71
CA GLY A 26 -2.63 20.60 -10.30
C GLY A 26 -3.16 19.45 -9.44
N ALA A 27 -4.37 18.98 -9.72
CA ALA A 27 -5.02 17.90 -8.98
C ALA A 27 -4.29 16.54 -9.08
N ASN A 28 -3.49 16.34 -10.13
CA ASN A 28 -2.72 15.12 -10.40
C ASN A 28 -1.36 15.10 -9.69
N CYS A 29 -1.08 16.07 -8.81
CA CYS A 29 0.16 16.06 -8.05
C CYS A 29 0.22 14.85 -7.11
N ASN A 30 1.34 14.14 -7.13
CA ASN A 30 1.62 13.03 -6.22
C ASN A 30 1.89 13.49 -4.77
N TYR A 31 1.95 14.79 -4.53
CA TYR A 31 2.15 15.42 -3.23
C TYR A 31 0.90 16.22 -2.85
N ALA A 32 0.65 16.38 -1.56
CA ALA A 32 -0.53 17.07 -1.04
C ALA A 32 -0.41 18.60 -1.23
N HIS A 33 -1.43 19.27 -1.74
CA HIS A 33 -1.48 20.74 -1.87
C HIS A 33 -2.02 21.43 -0.61
N GLY A 34 -2.40 20.66 0.41
CA GLY A 34 -2.68 21.14 1.76
C GLY A 34 -2.73 19.98 2.75
N TYR A 35 -2.81 20.29 4.03
CA TYR A 35 -2.90 19.27 5.09
C TYR A 35 -4.12 18.35 4.93
N SER A 36 -5.23 18.87 4.40
CA SER A 36 -6.44 18.10 4.10
C SER A 36 -6.24 17.02 3.05
N GLU A 37 -5.20 17.13 2.22
CA GLU A 37 -4.85 16.13 1.20
C GLU A 37 -3.74 15.19 1.64
N ILE A 38 -3.09 15.42 2.79
CA ILE A 38 -2.07 14.53 3.30
C ILE A 38 -2.73 13.22 3.73
N ARG A 39 -2.37 12.16 3.03
CA ARG A 39 -2.73 10.79 3.39
C ARG A 39 -1.71 10.28 4.40
N GLU A 40 -2.19 9.58 5.42
CA GLU A 40 -1.31 8.80 6.29
C GLU A 40 -0.53 7.79 5.44
N THR A 41 0.77 7.66 5.70
CA THR A 41 1.56 6.61 5.05
C THR A 41 0.91 5.28 5.41
N PRO A 42 0.51 4.47 4.42
CA PRO A 42 -0.18 3.25 4.73
C PRO A 42 0.81 2.35 5.47
N ARG A 43 0.45 1.92 6.68
CA ARG A 43 1.38 1.14 7.51
C ARG A 43 1.57 -0.25 6.91
N LEU A 44 2.77 -0.81 7.05
CA LEU A 44 3.02 -2.21 6.70
C LEU A 44 2.19 -3.12 7.62
N CYS A 45 1.62 -4.18 7.07
CA CYS A 45 0.98 -5.19 7.88
C CYS A 45 2.02 -5.84 8.77
N ARG A 46 1.90 -5.71 10.09
CA ARG A 46 2.87 -6.25 11.04
C ARG A 46 3.04 -7.76 10.91
N MET A 47 1.95 -8.48 10.63
CA MET A 47 2.01 -9.94 10.44
C MET A 47 2.82 -10.27 9.19
N PHE A 48 2.50 -9.65 8.06
CA PHE A 48 3.21 -9.84 6.81
C PHE A 48 4.68 -9.42 6.91
N SER A 49 4.96 -8.26 7.51
CA SER A 49 6.31 -7.75 7.74
C SER A 49 7.15 -8.64 8.66
N SER A 50 6.52 -9.52 9.44
CA SER A 50 7.20 -10.51 10.29
C SER A 50 7.22 -11.90 9.65
N ASN A 51 6.95 -12.01 8.34
CA ASN A 51 6.77 -13.25 7.60
C ASN A 51 5.72 -14.20 8.22
N ARG A 52 4.67 -13.65 8.84
CA ARG A 52 3.54 -14.41 9.38
C ARG A 52 2.34 -14.32 8.46
N HIS A 53 1.50 -15.35 8.51
CA HIS A 53 0.23 -15.35 7.80
C HIS A 53 -0.69 -14.24 8.32
N CYS A 54 -1.27 -13.47 7.41
CA CYS A 54 -2.24 -12.43 7.74
C CYS A 54 -3.65 -12.94 7.45
N ASN A 55 -4.48 -13.10 8.48
CA ASN A 55 -5.85 -13.63 8.35
C ASN A 55 -6.78 -12.73 7.49
N PHE A 56 -6.39 -11.49 7.23
CA PHE A 56 -7.15 -10.57 6.37
C PHE A 56 -6.82 -10.71 4.88
N GLY A 57 -5.74 -11.42 4.52
CA GLY A 57 -5.33 -11.65 3.13
C GLY A 57 -5.25 -10.37 2.31
N ASN A 58 -5.91 -10.36 1.14
CA ASN A 58 -5.98 -9.23 0.22
C ASN A 58 -6.86 -8.07 0.71
N ASN A 59 -7.70 -8.30 1.73
CA ASN A 59 -8.52 -7.27 2.37
C ASN A 59 -7.81 -6.62 3.57
N CYS A 60 -6.52 -6.90 3.78
CA CYS A 60 -5.77 -6.25 4.83
C CYS A 60 -5.69 -4.75 4.56
N ARG A 61 -6.13 -3.92 5.52
CA ARG A 61 -6.04 -2.45 5.44
C ARG A 61 -4.61 -1.89 5.44
N PHE A 62 -3.61 -2.76 5.51
CA PHE A 62 -2.19 -2.45 5.66
C PHE A 62 -1.40 -3.02 4.48
N ILE A 63 -0.25 -2.42 4.15
CA ILE A 63 0.54 -2.80 2.98
C ILE A 63 1.18 -4.18 3.19
N HIS A 64 1.04 -5.04 2.18
CA HIS A 64 1.87 -6.24 1.97
C HIS A 64 2.86 -5.94 0.83
N SER A 65 4.16 -5.79 1.11
CA SER A 65 5.16 -5.37 0.10
C SER A 65 5.57 -6.45 -0.95
N THR A 66 4.80 -7.55 -1.03
CA THR A 66 4.87 -8.70 -2.00
C THR A 66 6.12 -9.62 -1.91
N PRO A 67 6.02 -10.89 -2.37
CA PRO A 67 5.91 -11.23 -3.79
C PRO A 67 4.58 -11.92 -4.18
N HIS A 68 4.06 -11.48 -5.34
CA HIS A 68 3.02 -12.07 -6.19
C HIS A 68 2.58 -13.50 -5.86
N HIS A 69 1.41 -13.67 -5.24
CA HIS A 69 0.62 -14.89 -5.43
C HIS A 69 -0.85 -14.51 -5.55
N HIS A 70 -1.28 -14.45 -6.81
CA HIS A 70 -2.59 -14.92 -7.23
C HIS A 70 -2.95 -16.15 -6.41
N ASP A 71 -4.16 -16.12 -5.85
CA ASP A 71 -4.85 -17.26 -5.27
C ASP A 71 -4.44 -18.59 -5.94
N SER A 72 -3.73 -19.46 -5.22
CA SER A 72 -3.63 -20.92 -5.45
C SER A 72 -2.41 -21.51 -4.72
N ALA A 73 -2.64 -22.65 -4.09
CA ALA A 73 -1.66 -23.50 -3.43
C ALA A 73 -1.14 -22.99 -2.06
N ILE A 74 -1.99 -23.19 -1.05
CA ILE A 74 -1.50 -23.92 0.12
C ILE A 74 -0.79 -25.15 -0.43
N ILE A 75 0.54 -25.14 -0.40
CA ILE A 75 1.33 -26.34 -0.59
C ILE A 75 0.80 -27.30 0.47
N ASN A 76 0.22 -28.39 -0.01
CA ASN A 76 -0.33 -29.45 0.80
C ASN A 76 0.84 -30.08 1.56
N ILE A 77 1.24 -29.49 2.69
CA ILE A 77 2.06 -30.17 3.69
C ILE A 77 1.08 -31.01 4.48
N THR A 78 0.73 -32.16 3.90
CA THR A 78 0.30 -33.32 4.67
C THR A 78 1.37 -33.56 5.74
N PRO A 79 1.06 -33.48 7.04
CA PRO A 79 1.91 -34.11 8.03
C PRO A 79 1.80 -35.62 7.80
N GLN A 80 2.87 -36.24 7.27
CA GLN A 80 3.01 -37.69 7.35
C GLN A 80 3.04 -38.07 8.82
N GLN A 81 1.96 -38.65 9.34
CA GLN A 81 1.99 -39.44 10.56
C GLN A 81 1.10 -40.68 10.39
N GLN A 82 1.80 -41.83 10.35
CA GLN A 82 1.40 -43.24 10.31
C GLN A 82 1.22 -43.87 8.93
#